data_AF-A0A3D1ZDE4-F1
#
_entry.id   AF-A0A3D1ZDE4-F1
#
_cell.length_a   1.000
_cell.length_b   1.000
_cell.length_c   1.000
_cell.angle_alpha   90.00
_cell.angle_beta   90.00
_cell.angle_gamma   90.00
#
_symmetry.space_group_name_H-M   'P 1'
#
loop_
_entity.id
_entity.type
_entity.pdbx_description
1 polymer ?
#
loop_
_entity_poly.entity_id
_entity_poly.type
_entity_poly.pdbx_seq_one_letter_code
_entity_poly.pdbx_strand_id
1 'polypeptide(L)'
;GDGINDAPALAQADIGIAIGTGTDVAIEAADVTLVSGDLRGVSTAIALSRTTMRVIKQNLFWAFAYNIALIPVAAGLLYLIWGDGGVPSALEPVFGDSGFLNPILAAAAMAVSSVTVVSNSLRLKRFKPKTN
;
A
#
# COMPACT_ATOMS: atom_id res chain seq x y z
N GLY A 1 21.00 12.17 15.37
CA GLY A 1 22.40 12.38 15.76
C GLY A 1 23.13 13.09 14.66
N ASP A 2 24.29 13.62 14.96
CA ASP A 2 25.17 14.29 14.01
C ASP A 2 26.65 13.95 14.26
N GLY A 3 26.99 13.33 15.39
CA GLY A 3 28.37 13.00 15.75
C GLY A 3 28.66 11.50 15.84
N ILE A 4 29.95 11.17 15.86
CA ILE A 4 30.47 9.81 16.04
C ILE A 4 29.91 9.16 17.33
N ASN A 5 29.75 9.95 18.39
CA ASN A 5 29.23 9.47 19.68
C ASN A 5 27.75 9.07 19.62
N ASP A 6 27.01 9.54 18.61
CA ASP A 6 25.59 9.21 18.42
C ASP A 6 25.41 7.91 17.61
N ALA A 7 26.44 7.45 16.90
CA ALA A 7 26.35 6.31 16.01
C ALA A 7 25.87 5.02 16.71
N PRO A 8 26.34 4.67 17.93
CA PRO A 8 25.80 3.51 18.64
C PRO A 8 24.30 3.65 18.97
N ALA A 9 23.85 4.86 19.32
CA ALA A 9 22.45 5.12 19.63
C ALA A 9 21.58 5.13 18.36
N LEU A 10 22.10 5.65 17.25
CA LEU A 10 21.43 5.62 15.95
C LEU A 10 21.23 4.20 15.44
N ALA A 11 22.25 3.35 15.56
CA ALA A 11 22.18 1.94 15.16
C ALA A 11 21.28 1.09 16.08
N GLN A 12 21.06 1.50 17.32
CA GLN A 12 20.19 0.80 18.27
C GLN A 12 18.72 1.25 18.17
N ALA A 13 18.46 2.44 17.65
CA ALA A 13 17.12 2.98 17.54
C ALA A 13 16.28 2.15 16.54
N ASP A 14 14.96 2.11 16.75
CA ASP A 14 14.04 1.51 15.76
C ASP A 14 14.13 2.23 14.40
N ILE A 15 14.39 3.54 14.43
CA ILE A 15 14.71 4.37 13.28
C ILE A 15 15.75 5.42 13.70
N GLY A 16 16.98 5.28 13.21
CA GLY A 16 18.05 6.26 13.35
C GLY A 16 17.90 7.41 12.35
N ILE A 17 17.95 8.66 12.82
CA ILE A 17 17.92 9.84 11.95
C ILE A 17 19.20 10.67 12.15
N ALA A 18 19.98 10.80 11.08
CA ALA A 18 21.20 11.61 11.03
C ALA A 18 20.99 12.94 10.32
N ILE A 19 21.74 13.97 10.73
CA ILE A 19 21.83 15.24 10.01
C ILE A 19 22.93 15.11 8.96
N GLY A 20 22.66 15.50 7.72
CA GLY A 20 23.59 15.37 6.58
C GLY A 20 24.81 16.29 6.65
N THR A 21 24.81 17.28 7.56
CA THR A 21 26.00 18.07 7.93
C THR A 21 26.80 17.45 9.07
N GLY A 22 26.34 16.32 9.61
CA GLY A 22 27.02 15.57 10.65
C GLY A 22 28.19 14.75 10.11
N THR A 23 28.86 14.02 11.00
CA THR A 23 29.96 13.13 10.66
C THR A 23 29.50 11.95 9.80
N ASP A 24 30.36 11.49 8.89
CA ASP A 24 30.06 10.35 8.01
C ASP A 24 29.66 9.09 8.79
N VAL A 25 30.28 8.86 9.95
CA VAL A 25 29.96 7.73 10.84
C VAL A 25 28.51 7.79 11.34
N ALA A 26 27.98 8.98 11.64
CA ALA A 26 26.59 9.14 12.05
C ALA A 26 25.62 8.93 10.87
N ILE A 27 26.01 9.38 9.66
CA ILE A 27 25.23 9.22 8.43
C ILE A 27 25.13 7.74 8.03
N GLU A 28 26.24 7.00 8.12
CA GLU A 28 26.29 5.57 7.79
C GLU A 28 25.54 4.71 8.80
N ALA A 29 25.53 5.11 10.08
CA ALA A 29 24.82 4.39 11.14
C ALA A 29 23.30 4.64 11.18
N ALA A 30 22.78 5.61 10.43
CA ALA A 30 21.36 6.00 10.47
C ALA A 30 20.56 5.47 9.27
N ASP A 31 19.29 5.12 9.50
CA ASP A 31 18.36 4.69 8.44
C ASP A 31 17.91 5.83 7.53
N VAL A 32 17.84 7.05 8.09
CA VAL A 32 17.38 8.25 7.38
C VAL A 32 18.36 9.39 7.59
N THR A 33 18.79 10.01 6.49
CA THR A 33 19.64 11.20 6.54
C THR A 33 18.87 12.44 6.09
N LEU A 34 18.88 13.47 6.92
CA LEU A 34 18.34 14.79 6.58
C LEU A 34 19.39 15.57 5.79
N VAL A 35 19.21 15.69 4.48
CA VAL A 35 20.16 16.42 3.62
C VAL A 35 20.33 17.88 4.06
N SER A 36 19.26 18.52 4.53
CA SER A 36 19.32 19.85 5.15
C SER A 36 19.63 19.75 6.65
N GLY A 37 20.38 20.71 7.19
CA GLY A 37 20.54 20.90 8.64
C GLY A 37 19.27 21.30 9.41
N ASP A 38 18.10 21.35 8.73
CA ASP A 38 16.83 21.72 9.32
C ASP A 38 16.12 20.53 9.97
N LEU A 39 15.96 20.58 11.30
CA LEU A 39 15.28 19.56 12.10
C LEU A 39 13.79 19.40 11.75
N ARG A 40 13.16 20.39 11.10
CA ARG A 40 11.79 20.25 10.57
C ARG A 40 11.68 19.11 9.55
N GLY A 41 12.81 18.70 8.94
CA GLY A 41 12.91 17.51 8.10
C GLY A 41 12.44 16.23 8.81
N VAL A 42 12.70 16.08 10.12
CA VAL A 42 12.23 14.94 10.92
C VAL A 42 10.70 14.88 10.92
N SER A 43 10.06 16.01 11.26
CA SER A 43 8.59 16.09 11.31
C SER A 43 7.95 15.82 9.95
N THR A 44 8.60 16.28 8.88
CA THR A 44 8.17 16.06 7.50
C THR A 44 8.27 14.58 7.12
N ALA A 45 9.37 13.92 7.47
CA ALA A 45 9.57 12.50 7.23
C ALA A 45 8.51 11.64 7.95
N ILE A 46 8.22 11.96 9.22
CA ILE A 46 7.17 11.28 9.99
C ILE A 46 5.79 11.51 9.37
N ALA A 47 5.46 12.74 8.97
CA ALA A 47 4.17 13.06 8.35
C ALA A 47 3.99 12.37 6.99
N LEU A 48 5.06 12.28 6.19
CA LEU A 48 5.09 11.54 4.95
C LEU A 48 4.87 10.05 5.21
N SER A 49 5.63 9.46 6.13
CA SER A 49 5.52 8.04 6.52
C SER A 49 4.09 7.68 6.93
N ARG A 50 3.46 8.48 7.80
CA ARG A 50 2.06 8.27 8.22
C ARG A 50 1.08 8.30 7.02
N THR A 51 1.31 9.19 6.07
CA THR A 51 0.47 9.31 4.88
C THR A 51 0.68 8.12 3.95
N THR A 52 1.93 7.68 3.76
CA THR A 52 2.28 6.48 3.01
C THR A 52 1.63 5.24 3.62
N MET A 53 1.74 5.06 4.93
CA MET A 53 1.10 3.94 5.64
C MET A 53 -0.42 3.94 5.49
N ARG A 54 -1.07 5.11 5.43
CA ARG A 54 -2.51 5.21 5.15
C ARG A 54 -2.85 4.68 3.75
N VAL A 55 -2.06 5.07 2.74
CA VAL A 55 -2.25 4.62 1.35
C VAL A 55 -2.01 3.12 1.23
N ILE A 56 -0.96 2.58 1.88
CA ILE A 56 -0.69 1.14 1.93
C ILE A 56 -1.88 0.39 2.53
N LYS A 57 -2.40 0.85 3.69
CA LYS A 57 -3.57 0.24 4.32
C LYS A 57 -4.81 0.26 3.42
N GLN A 58 -5.04 1.35 2.67
CA GLN A 58 -6.13 1.42 1.70
C GLN A 58 -5.96 0.41 0.56
N ASN A 59 -4.77 0.32 -0.01
CA ASN A 59 -4.49 -0.63 -1.09
C ASN A 59 -4.64 -2.07 -0.61
N LEU A 60 -4.15 -2.37 0.60
CA LEU A 60 -4.23 -3.70 1.21
C LEU A 60 -5.68 -4.07 1.56
N PHE A 61 -6.47 -3.12 2.06
CA PHE A 61 -7.90 -3.33 2.31
C PHE A 61 -8.64 -3.76 1.04
N TRP A 62 -8.43 -3.05 -0.07
CA TRP A 62 -9.06 -3.41 -1.34
C TRP A 62 -8.58 -4.78 -1.84
N ALA A 63 -7.28 -5.05 -1.77
CA ALA A 63 -6.72 -6.35 -2.17
C ALA A 63 -7.37 -7.52 -1.40
N PHE A 64 -7.51 -7.40 -0.07
CA PHE A 64 -8.20 -8.40 0.72
C PHE A 64 -9.69 -8.46 0.44
N ALA A 65 -10.37 -7.32 0.31
CA ALA A 65 -11.81 -7.29 0.03
C ALA A 65 -12.15 -8.04 -1.28
N TYR A 66 -11.37 -7.83 -2.34
CA TYR A 66 -11.53 -8.55 -3.60
C TYR A 66 -11.27 -10.06 -3.45
N ASN A 67 -10.17 -10.45 -2.80
CA ASN A 67 -9.86 -11.87 -2.62
C ASN A 67 -10.91 -12.58 -1.75
N ILE A 68 -11.34 -11.95 -0.65
CA ILE A 68 -12.37 -12.50 0.25
C ILE A 68 -13.71 -12.64 -0.48
N ALA A 69 -14.05 -11.73 -1.39
CA ALA A 69 -15.29 -11.82 -2.16
C ALA A 69 -15.20 -12.84 -3.32
N LEU A 70 -14.10 -12.84 -4.07
CA LEU A 70 -13.95 -13.64 -5.29
C LEU A 70 -13.61 -15.12 -5.01
N ILE A 71 -12.91 -15.44 -3.92
CA ILE A 71 -12.57 -16.83 -3.59
C ILE A 71 -13.83 -17.67 -3.33
N PRO A 72 -14.79 -17.27 -2.46
CA PRO A 72 -16.03 -18.03 -2.27
C PRO A 72 -16.88 -18.11 -3.55
N VAL A 73 -16.93 -17.02 -4.31
CA VAL A 73 -17.61 -16.98 -5.60
C VAL A 73 -17.03 -18.01 -6.58
N ALA A 74 -15.70 -18.05 -6.72
CA ALA A 74 -15.01 -19.03 -7.56
C ALA A 74 -15.11 -20.47 -7.01
N ALA A 75 -15.16 -20.63 -5.69
CA ALA A 75 -15.33 -21.92 -5.02
C ALA A 75 -16.75 -22.50 -5.15
N GLY A 76 -17.67 -21.83 -5.86
CA GLY A 76 -19.00 -22.33 -6.13
C GLY A 76 -20.09 -21.87 -5.15
N LEU A 77 -19.85 -20.81 -4.36
CA LEU A 77 -20.91 -20.21 -3.53
C LEU A 77 -22.12 -19.77 -4.37
N LEU A 78 -21.89 -19.28 -5.59
CA LEU A 78 -22.97 -18.90 -6.51
C LEU A 78 -23.72 -20.10 -7.09
N TYR A 79 -23.09 -21.27 -7.17
CA TYR A 79 -23.75 -22.50 -7.61
C TYR A 79 -24.86 -22.93 -6.64
N LEU A 80 -24.68 -22.70 -5.33
CA LEU A 80 -25.72 -22.98 -4.33
C LEU A 80 -26.95 -22.07 -4.44
N ILE A 81 -26.81 -20.90 -5.06
CA ILE A 81 -27.91 -19.92 -5.23
C ILE A 81 -28.60 -20.08 -6.59
N TRP A 82 -27.87 -20.44 -7.65
CA TRP A 82 -28.36 -20.47 -9.02
C TRP A 82 -28.40 -21.85 -9.71
N GLY A 83 -28.02 -22.92 -9.01
CA GLY A 83 -27.82 -24.27 -9.56
C GLY A 83 -28.99 -24.86 -10.34
N ASP A 84 -30.24 -24.64 -9.91
CA ASP A 84 -31.44 -25.22 -10.56
C ASP A 84 -32.24 -24.21 -11.41
N GLY A 85 -31.95 -22.90 -11.29
CA GLY A 85 -32.74 -21.82 -11.91
C GLY A 85 -32.09 -21.12 -13.09
N GLY A 86 -30.79 -21.39 -13.35
CA GLY A 86 -29.99 -20.70 -14.38
C GLY A 86 -29.64 -19.27 -14.00
N VAL A 87 -28.48 -18.80 -14.42
CA VAL A 87 -28.03 -17.41 -14.19
C VAL A 87 -28.93 -16.45 -14.97
N PRO A 88 -29.35 -15.29 -14.42
CA PRO A 88 -30.14 -14.32 -15.16
C PRO A 88 -29.39 -13.89 -16.42
N SER A 89 -30.07 -13.72 -17.55
CA SER A 89 -29.45 -13.38 -18.85
C SER A 89 -28.60 -12.09 -18.83
N ALA A 90 -28.82 -11.20 -17.86
CA ALA A 90 -27.99 -10.01 -17.63
C ALA A 90 -26.62 -10.31 -17.01
N LEU A 91 -26.45 -11.46 -16.36
CA LEU A 91 -25.27 -11.87 -15.57
C LEU A 91 -24.51 -13.06 -16.18
N GLU A 92 -25.09 -13.75 -17.17
CA GLU A 92 -24.44 -14.77 -18.01
C GLU A 92 -23.01 -14.41 -18.47
N PRO A 93 -22.70 -13.20 -19.00
CA PRO A 93 -21.35 -12.91 -19.47
C PRO A 93 -20.30 -12.90 -18.36
N VAL A 94 -20.71 -12.71 -17.10
CA VAL A 94 -19.82 -12.62 -15.93
C VAL A 94 -19.68 -13.96 -15.21
N PHE A 95 -20.76 -14.73 -15.12
CA PHE A 95 -20.84 -15.96 -14.31
C PHE A 95 -21.13 -17.24 -15.10
N GLY A 96 -21.24 -17.18 -16.43
CA GLY A 96 -21.52 -18.32 -17.31
C GLY A 96 -22.85 -19.03 -17.00
N ASP A 97 -23.10 -20.16 -17.67
CA ASP A 97 -24.36 -20.90 -17.57
C ASP A 97 -24.57 -21.57 -16.19
N SER A 98 -23.48 -21.83 -15.46
CA SER A 98 -23.49 -22.60 -14.20
C SER A 98 -23.10 -21.78 -12.96
N GLY A 99 -22.96 -20.46 -13.08
CA GLY A 99 -22.66 -19.57 -11.96
C GLY A 99 -21.18 -19.46 -11.57
N PHE A 100 -20.25 -19.92 -12.40
CA PHE A 100 -18.81 -19.76 -12.20
C PHE A 100 -18.28 -18.48 -12.83
N LEU A 101 -17.54 -17.70 -12.04
CA LEU A 101 -16.88 -16.48 -12.52
C LEU A 101 -15.94 -16.78 -13.71
N ASN A 102 -16.10 -16.06 -14.82
CA ASN A 102 -15.21 -16.20 -15.98
C ASN A 102 -13.76 -15.80 -15.60
N PRO A 103 -12.76 -16.69 -15.73
CA PRO A 103 -11.37 -16.40 -15.36
C PRO A 103 -10.77 -15.19 -16.10
N ILE A 104 -11.19 -14.93 -17.34
CA ILE A 104 -10.70 -13.80 -18.15
C ILE A 104 -11.21 -12.48 -17.55
N LEU A 105 -12.47 -12.41 -17.15
CA LEU A 105 -13.04 -11.23 -16.51
C LEU A 105 -12.47 -11.00 -15.11
N ALA A 106 -12.19 -12.09 -14.38
CA ALA A 106 -11.48 -12.03 -13.10
C ALA A 106 -10.08 -11.42 -13.29
N ALA A 107 -9.33 -11.88 -14.30
CA ALA A 107 -8.02 -11.36 -14.63
C ALA A 107 -8.07 -9.89 -15.09
N ALA A 108 -9.07 -9.51 -15.89
CA ALA A 108 -9.28 -8.12 -16.30
C ALA A 108 -9.58 -7.21 -15.09
N ALA A 109 -10.43 -7.65 -14.16
CA ALA A 109 -10.69 -6.93 -12.92
C ALA A 109 -9.44 -6.78 -12.05
N MET A 110 -8.57 -7.81 -11.98
CA MET A 110 -7.28 -7.72 -11.28
C MET A 110 -6.32 -6.71 -11.94
N ALA A 111 -6.30 -6.63 -13.27
CA ALA A 111 -5.50 -5.64 -13.98
C ALA A 111 -5.98 -4.21 -13.70
N VAL A 112 -7.28 -3.97 -13.71
CA VAL A 112 -7.89 -2.67 -13.35
C VAL A 112 -7.59 -2.30 -11.89
N SER A 113 -7.58 -3.27 -10.99
CA SER A 113 -7.20 -3.07 -9.59
C SER A 113 -5.76 -2.56 -9.47
N SER A 114 -4.83 -3.13 -10.24
CA SER A 114 -3.42 -2.70 -10.26
C SER A 114 -3.28 -1.24 -10.67
N VAL A 115 -4.00 -0.81 -11.72
CA VAL A 115 -4.03 0.59 -12.17
C VAL A 115 -4.59 1.50 -11.07
N THR A 116 -5.62 1.04 -10.36
CA THR A 116 -6.26 1.81 -9.27
C THR A 116 -5.32 1.97 -8.07
N VAL A 117 -4.63 0.90 -7.66
CA VAL A 117 -3.64 0.88 -6.58
C VAL A 117 -2.46 1.81 -6.91
N VAL A 118 -1.94 1.75 -8.13
CA VAL A 118 -0.86 2.63 -8.60
C VAL A 118 -1.35 4.08 -8.61
N SER A 119 -2.54 4.34 -9.15
CA SER A 119 -3.15 5.68 -9.17
C SER A 119 -3.35 6.24 -7.77
N ASN A 120 -3.81 5.43 -6.82
CA ASN A 120 -3.94 5.83 -5.43
C ASN A 120 -2.58 6.15 -4.79
N SER A 121 -1.57 5.34 -5.10
CA SER A 121 -0.18 5.54 -4.63
C SER A 121 0.43 6.83 -5.16
N LEU A 122 0.14 7.20 -6.41
CA LEU A 122 0.59 8.46 -7.01
C LEU A 122 0.03 9.70 -6.31
N ARG A 123 -1.03 9.60 -5.51
CA ARG A 123 -1.54 10.72 -4.69
C ARG A 123 -0.49 11.20 -3.68
N LEU A 124 0.44 10.35 -3.26
CA LEU A 124 1.56 10.74 -2.39
C LEU A 124 2.49 11.75 -3.05
N LYS A 125 2.57 11.82 -4.39
CA LYS A 125 3.34 12.86 -5.10
C LYS A 125 2.80 14.27 -4.84
N ARG A 126 1.55 14.41 -4.41
CA ARG A 126 0.92 15.69 -4.06
C ARG A 126 1.02 16.00 -2.57
N PHE A 127 1.74 15.18 -1.80
CA PHE A 127 1.94 15.43 -0.38
C PHE A 127 2.64 16.78 -0.18
N LYS A 128 2.05 17.61 0.68
CA LYS A 128 2.64 18.87 1.14
C LYS A 128 2.75 18.81 2.67
N PRO A 129 3.95 18.99 3.24
CA PRO A 129 4.10 19.07 4.69
C PRO A 129 3.30 20.25 5.21
N LYS A 130 2.61 20.08 6.35
CA LYS A 130 2.05 21.23 7.06
C LYS A 130 3.20 21.95 7.74
N THR A 131 3.61 23.09 7.19
CA THR A 131 4.50 24.03 7.88
C THR A 131 3.66 24.73 8.96
N ASN A 132 3.84 24.32 10.21
CA ASN A 132 3.45 25.14 11.36
C ASN A 132 4.62 26.06 11.70
#